data_AF-A0A0S4IUG7-F1
#
_entry.id   AF-A0A0S4IUG7-F1
#
_cell.length_a   1.000
_cell.length_b   1.000
_cell.length_c   1.000
_cell.angle_alpha   90.00
_cell.angle_beta   90.00
_cell.angle_gamma   90.00
#
_symmetry.space_group_name_H-M   'P 1'
#
loop_
_entity.id
_entity.type
_entity.pdbx_description
1 polymer ?
#
loop_
_entity_poly.entity_id
_entity_poly.type
_entity_poly.pdbx_seq_one_letter_code
_entity_poly.pdbx_strand_id
1 'polypeptide(L)'
;MFKPKTKSTNLDTKQDTTRREFAAYVIDISKVQRNHIADRVERLAKHESSSWHYFTGCTFGSVGVTLGAFKLWGPRHIFKNSQYYLRPIPVALSMGFTLYGLFYTCRLMAMRSRIWTVIDDYEYELKRVKAHHVEEGVDQLAWLQFVSEQLRLGNERNFDIPKLRLA
;
A
#
# COMPACT_ATOMS: atom_id res chain seq x y z
N MET A 1 -11.24 -65.07 -23.60
CA MET A 1 -11.93 -63.97 -24.31
C MET A 1 -12.16 -62.83 -23.30
N PHE A 2 -11.21 -61.90 -23.16
CA PHE A 2 -11.32 -60.77 -22.23
C PHE A 2 -11.87 -59.56 -22.98
N LYS A 3 -13.06 -59.09 -22.62
CA LYS A 3 -13.57 -57.80 -23.10
C LYS A 3 -12.89 -56.66 -22.33
N PRO A 4 -12.28 -55.66 -22.97
CA PRO A 4 -11.74 -54.51 -22.27
C PRO A 4 -12.87 -53.60 -21.77
N LYS A 5 -12.76 -53.15 -20.52
CA LYS A 5 -13.67 -52.18 -19.89
C LYS A 5 -13.51 -50.79 -20.54
N THR A 6 -14.44 -50.41 -21.40
CA THR A 6 -14.54 -49.09 -22.05
C THR A 6 -15.25 -48.04 -21.17
N LYS A 7 -14.96 -47.98 -19.87
CA LYS A 7 -15.62 -47.05 -18.92
C LYS A 7 -14.75 -45.88 -18.41
N SER A 8 -13.46 -45.81 -18.75
CA SER A 8 -12.55 -44.79 -18.18
C SER A 8 -12.63 -43.42 -18.86
N THR A 9 -12.87 -43.37 -20.17
CA THR A 9 -12.65 -42.15 -20.98
C THR A 9 -13.60 -40.99 -20.68
N ASN A 10 -14.81 -41.26 -20.18
CA ASN A 10 -15.82 -40.22 -19.87
C ASN A 10 -15.67 -39.59 -18.48
N LEU A 11 -14.97 -40.25 -17.55
CA LEU A 11 -14.68 -39.71 -16.22
C LEU A 11 -13.44 -38.82 -16.26
N ASP A 12 -12.41 -39.23 -16.99
CA ASP A 12 -11.18 -38.45 -17.18
C ASP A 12 -11.46 -37.12 -17.90
N THR A 13 -12.33 -37.12 -18.93
CA THR A 13 -12.69 -35.89 -19.65
C THR A 13 -13.47 -34.88 -18.79
N LYS A 14 -14.37 -35.33 -17.91
CA LYS A 14 -15.11 -34.43 -17.00
C LYS A 14 -14.23 -33.84 -15.91
N GLN A 15 -13.27 -34.60 -15.42
CA GLN A 15 -12.32 -34.14 -14.42
C GLN A 15 -11.35 -33.10 -15.01
N ASP A 16 -10.90 -33.31 -16.24
CA ASP A 16 -10.06 -32.35 -16.97
C ASP A 16 -10.80 -31.06 -17.31
N THR A 17 -12.08 -31.10 -17.69
CA THR A 17 -12.86 -29.86 -17.93
C THR A 17 -13.03 -29.05 -16.64
N THR A 18 -13.34 -29.72 -15.53
CA THR A 18 -13.53 -29.06 -14.22
C THR A 18 -12.23 -28.41 -13.73
N ARG A 19 -11.09 -29.08 -13.95
CA ARG A 19 -9.76 -28.55 -13.60
C ARG A 19 -9.41 -27.31 -14.43
N ARG A 20 -9.73 -27.30 -15.74
CA ARG A 20 -9.53 -26.15 -16.62
C ARG A 20 -10.42 -24.97 -16.26
N GLU A 21 -11.69 -25.21 -15.94
CA GLU A 21 -12.61 -24.17 -15.48
C GLU A 21 -12.13 -23.54 -14.16
N PHE A 22 -11.64 -24.37 -13.24
CA PHE A 22 -11.07 -23.88 -11.98
C PHE A 22 -9.77 -23.09 -12.20
N ALA A 23 -8.89 -23.53 -13.08
CA ALA A 23 -7.68 -22.79 -13.45
C ALA A 23 -8.02 -21.41 -14.05
N ALA A 24 -8.98 -21.36 -14.98
CA ALA A 24 -9.46 -20.11 -15.56
C ALA A 24 -10.05 -19.15 -14.50
N TYR A 25 -10.82 -19.69 -13.55
CA TYR A 25 -11.34 -18.92 -12.42
C TYR A 25 -10.22 -18.34 -11.54
N VAL A 26 -9.17 -19.12 -11.24
CA VAL A 26 -8.02 -18.65 -10.47
C VAL A 26 -7.27 -17.54 -11.22
N ILE A 27 -7.14 -17.64 -12.55
CA ILE A 27 -6.53 -16.61 -13.39
C ILE A 27 -7.34 -15.30 -13.34
N ASP A 28 -8.67 -15.38 -13.44
CA ASP A 28 -9.51 -14.18 -13.42
C ASP A 28 -9.42 -13.47 -12.06
N ILE A 29 -9.44 -14.23 -10.97
CA ILE A 29 -9.27 -13.67 -9.62
C ILE A 29 -7.88 -13.09 -9.42
N SER A 30 -6.84 -13.80 -9.84
CA SER A 30 -5.46 -13.34 -9.65
C SER A 30 -5.24 -12.01 -10.36
N LYS A 31 -5.78 -11.84 -11.57
CA LYS A 31 -5.74 -10.58 -12.32
C LYS A 31 -6.41 -9.42 -11.57
N VAL A 32 -7.59 -9.65 -11.00
CA VAL A 32 -8.30 -8.61 -10.22
C VAL A 32 -7.52 -8.25 -8.96
N GLN A 33 -7.02 -9.25 -8.23
CA GLN A 33 -6.22 -9.05 -7.01
C GLN A 33 -4.92 -8.30 -7.30
N ARG A 34 -4.20 -8.67 -8.37
CA ARG A 34 -2.97 -8.03 -8.81
C ARG A 34 -3.20 -6.55 -9.14
N ASN A 35 -4.24 -6.25 -9.91
CA ASN A 35 -4.60 -4.86 -10.23
C ASN A 35 -4.94 -4.05 -8.97
N HIS A 36 -5.73 -4.63 -8.05
CA HIS A 36 -6.10 -3.93 -6.82
C HIS A 36 -4.91 -3.67 -5.90
N ILE A 37 -3.97 -4.62 -5.78
CA ILE A 37 -2.72 -4.41 -5.02
C ILE A 37 -1.84 -3.38 -5.73
N ALA A 38 -1.66 -3.50 -7.05
CA ALA A 38 -0.87 -2.56 -7.84
C ALA A 38 -1.38 -1.11 -7.69
N ASP A 39 -2.70 -0.89 -7.72
CA ASP A 39 -3.30 0.43 -7.49
C ASP A 39 -2.98 0.99 -6.10
N ARG A 40 -2.96 0.14 -5.07
CA ARG A 40 -2.63 0.58 -3.70
C ARG A 40 -1.15 0.88 -3.56
N VAL A 41 -0.28 0.08 -4.17
CA VAL A 41 1.17 0.32 -4.23
C VAL A 41 1.47 1.61 -5.00
N GLU A 42 0.78 1.86 -6.11
CA GLU A 42 0.90 3.11 -6.87
C GLU A 42 0.49 4.33 -6.03
N ARG A 43 -0.61 4.23 -5.27
CA ARG A 43 -1.01 5.29 -4.32
C ARG A 43 0.03 5.52 -3.23
N LEU A 44 0.66 4.46 -2.72
CA LEU A 44 1.73 4.55 -1.74
C LEU A 44 2.95 5.26 -2.32
N ALA A 45 3.37 4.89 -3.54
CA ALA A 45 4.49 5.54 -4.24
C ALA A 45 4.19 7.03 -4.53
N LYS A 46 2.96 7.36 -4.94
CA LYS A 46 2.51 8.75 -5.12
C LYS A 46 2.50 9.54 -3.81
N HIS A 47 2.14 8.90 -2.70
CA HIS A 47 2.19 9.52 -1.39
C HIS A 47 3.64 9.84 -0.99
N GLU A 48 4.58 8.94 -1.27
CA GLU A 48 6.00 9.19 -1.02
C GLU A 48 6.61 10.29 -1.89
N SER A 49 6.14 10.45 -3.15
CA SER A 49 6.59 11.54 -4.01
C SER A 49 5.99 12.88 -3.59
N SER A 50 4.87 12.87 -2.88
CA SER A 50 4.15 14.05 -2.38
C SER A 50 4.63 14.54 -1.01
N SER A 51 5.78 14.08 -0.51
CA SER A 51 6.32 14.44 0.81
C SER A 51 6.45 15.96 1.02
N TRP A 52 6.73 16.70 -0.04
CA TRP A 52 6.88 18.16 -0.01
C TRP A 52 5.61 18.92 0.42
N HIS A 53 4.43 18.41 0.05
CA HIS A 53 3.17 19.02 0.47
C HIS A 53 2.94 18.88 1.98
N TYR A 54 3.33 17.75 2.57
CA TYR A 54 3.29 17.55 4.02
C TYR A 54 4.28 18.47 4.73
N PHE A 55 5.49 18.59 4.19
CA PHE A 55 6.53 19.45 4.76
C PHE A 55 6.10 20.92 4.83
N THR A 56 5.63 21.45 3.69
CA THR A 56 5.15 22.83 3.61
C THR A 56 3.92 23.06 4.49
N GLY A 57 2.94 22.15 4.49
CA GLY A 57 1.76 22.26 5.34
C GLY A 57 2.09 22.29 6.84
N CYS A 58 2.96 21.39 7.31
CA CYS A 58 3.34 21.34 8.73
C CYS A 58 4.17 22.55 9.17
N THR A 59 5.08 23.05 8.32
CA THR A 59 5.94 24.21 8.65
C THR A 59 5.19 25.54 8.59
N PHE A 60 4.40 25.79 7.54
CA PHE A 60 3.58 26.99 7.47
C PHE A 60 2.45 26.97 8.49
N GLY A 61 1.87 25.78 8.74
CA GLY A 61 0.85 25.58 9.76
C GLY A 61 1.36 25.90 11.16
N SER A 62 2.53 25.38 11.54
CA SER A 62 3.11 25.66 12.86
C SER A 62 3.43 27.14 13.04
N VAL A 63 4.07 27.78 12.07
CA VAL A 63 4.38 29.23 12.10
C VAL A 63 3.09 30.05 12.19
N GLY A 64 2.08 29.73 11.38
CA GLY A 64 0.79 30.43 11.38
C GLY A 64 0.05 30.30 12.71
N VAL A 65 0.02 29.11 13.31
CA VAL A 65 -0.59 28.87 14.62
C VAL A 65 0.15 29.63 15.71
N THR A 66 1.48 29.59 15.72
CA THR A 66 2.28 30.32 16.71
C THR A 66 2.04 31.82 16.58
N LEU A 67 2.13 32.40 15.38
CA LEU A 67 1.87 33.83 15.17
C LEU A 67 0.44 34.23 15.52
N GLY A 68 -0.55 33.39 15.20
CA GLY A 68 -1.95 33.59 15.59
C GLY A 68 -2.13 33.61 17.11
N ALA A 69 -1.54 32.65 17.82
CA ALA A 69 -1.57 32.58 19.28
C ALA A 69 -0.90 33.82 19.91
N PHE A 70 0.25 34.24 19.40
CA PHE A 70 0.92 35.47 19.83
C PHE A 70 0.07 36.72 19.54
N LYS A 71 -0.65 36.78 18.41
CA LYS A 71 -1.55 37.91 18.11
C LYS A 71 -2.77 37.97 19.03
N LEU A 72 -3.34 36.82 19.40
CA LEU A 72 -4.54 36.73 20.23
C LEU A 72 -4.23 36.88 21.74
N TRP A 73 -3.14 36.30 22.21
CA TRP A 73 -2.82 36.18 23.64
C TRP A 73 -1.53 36.91 24.05
N GLY A 74 -0.78 37.47 23.09
CA GLY A 74 0.47 38.13 23.38
C GLY A 74 0.32 39.52 24.03
N PRO A 75 1.26 39.93 24.89
CA PRO A 75 1.15 41.21 25.60
C PRO A 75 1.28 42.38 24.63
N ARG A 76 0.21 43.17 24.50
CA ARG A 76 0.10 44.27 23.52
C ARG A 76 1.21 45.33 23.60
N HIS A 77 1.87 45.45 24.74
CA HIS A 77 2.93 46.44 25.02
C HIS A 77 4.34 46.01 24.56
N ILE A 78 4.61 44.70 24.38
CA ILE A 78 5.92 44.18 23.93
C ILE A 78 6.08 44.35 22.40
N PHE A 79 4.97 44.52 21.70
CA PHE A 79 4.92 44.61 20.23
C PHE A 79 5.40 45.94 19.63
N LYS A 80 5.80 46.92 20.46
CA LYS A 80 6.48 48.13 19.96
C LYS A 80 7.88 47.84 19.40
N ASN A 81 8.49 46.71 19.78
CA ASN A 81 9.79 46.28 19.25
C ASN A 81 9.62 45.08 18.30
N SER A 82 9.99 45.27 17.02
CA SER A 82 9.82 44.26 15.96
C SER A 82 10.60 42.95 16.21
N GLN A 83 11.68 43.01 16.99
CA GLN A 83 12.51 41.84 17.30
C GLN A 83 11.78 40.73 18.07
N TYR A 84 10.74 41.06 18.84
CA TYR A 84 9.98 40.06 19.61
C TYR A 84 9.04 39.22 18.76
N TYR A 85 8.66 39.69 17.55
CA TYR A 85 7.87 38.91 16.58
C TYR A 85 8.69 37.83 15.88
N LEU A 86 10.00 38.01 15.77
CA LEU A 86 10.90 37.08 15.07
C LEU A 86 11.39 35.94 15.98
N ARG A 87 11.47 36.16 17.30
CA ARG A 87 11.91 35.16 18.29
C ARG A 87 11.14 33.83 18.29
N PRO A 88 9.81 33.76 18.11
CA PRO A 88 9.09 32.49 18.12
C PRO A 88 9.19 31.71 16.80
N ILE A 89 9.64 32.33 15.70
CA ILE A 89 9.67 31.69 14.38
C ILE A 89 10.62 30.47 14.33
N PRO A 90 11.87 30.52 14.84
CA PRO A 90 12.75 29.35 14.85
C PRO A 90 12.16 28.16 15.62
N VAL A 91 11.48 28.41 16.73
CA VAL A 91 10.82 27.36 17.54
C VAL A 91 9.60 26.80 16.83
N ALA A 92 8.81 27.65 16.17
CA ALA A 92 7.67 27.19 15.37
C ALA A 92 8.11 26.35 14.17
N LEU A 93 9.21 26.72 13.50
CA LEU A 93 9.78 25.94 12.40
C LEU A 93 10.30 24.58 12.87
N SER A 94 10.98 24.51 14.02
CA SER A 94 11.46 23.23 14.57
C SER A 94 10.31 22.31 14.92
N MET A 95 9.24 22.82 15.56
CA MET A 95 8.02 22.04 15.80
C MET A 95 7.37 21.57 14.49
N GLY A 96 7.33 22.42 13.46
CA GLY A 96 6.80 22.07 12.14
C GLY A 96 7.58 20.92 11.49
N PHE A 97 8.90 20.90 11.63
CA PHE A 97 9.76 19.81 11.15
C PHE A 97 9.47 18.50 11.87
N THR A 98 9.35 18.53 13.21
CA THR A 98 9.00 17.34 14.01
C THR A 98 7.62 16.81 13.66
N LEU A 99 6.63 17.70 13.50
CA LEU A 99 5.27 17.33 13.09
C LEU A 99 5.26 16.71 11.70
N TYR A 100 6.02 17.28 10.75
CA TYR A 100 6.18 16.68 9.43
C TYR A 100 6.70 15.24 9.54
N GLY A 101 7.78 15.02 10.29
CA GLY A 101 8.34 13.69 10.51
C GLY A 101 7.31 12.70 11.06
N LEU A 102 6.56 13.10 12.09
CA LEU A 102 5.51 12.27 12.69
C LEU A 102 4.37 11.97 11.71
N PHE A 103 3.77 12.99 11.09
CA PHE A 103 2.64 12.80 10.20
C PHE A 103 3.00 12.00 8.96
N TYR A 104 4.17 12.30 8.37
CA TYR A 104 4.63 11.60 7.18
C TYR A 104 4.90 10.13 7.47
N THR A 105 5.66 9.82 8.54
CA THR A 105 5.98 8.43 8.91
C THR A 105 4.76 7.63 9.37
N CYS A 106 3.91 8.18 10.25
CA CYS A 106 2.70 7.50 10.71
C CYS A 106 1.74 7.20 9.55
N ARG A 107 1.56 8.15 8.63
CA ARG A 107 0.68 7.97 7.47
C ARG A 107 1.25 6.93 6.50
N LEU A 108 2.55 6.95 6.25
CA LEU A 108 3.22 5.95 5.43
C LEU A 108 3.07 4.54 6.04
N MET A 109 3.30 4.41 7.34
CA MET A 109 3.16 3.16 8.07
C MET A 109 1.71 2.64 8.04
N ALA A 110 0.73 3.53 8.20
CA ALA A 110 -0.69 3.16 8.10
C ALA A 110 -1.08 2.68 6.68
N MET A 111 -0.53 3.30 5.64
CA MET A 111 -0.77 2.85 4.26
C MET A 111 -0.12 1.49 3.99
N ARG A 112 1.14 1.30 4.38
CA ARG A 112 1.83 0.00 4.27
C ARG A 112 1.08 -1.11 5.00
N SER A 113 0.67 -0.87 6.24
CA SER A 113 -0.10 -1.83 7.04
C SER A 113 -1.40 -2.25 6.35
N ARG A 114 -2.13 -1.31 5.74
CA ARG A 114 -3.36 -1.63 4.99
C ARG A 114 -3.12 -2.47 3.75
N ILE A 115 -1.97 -2.32 3.09
CA ILE A 115 -1.63 -3.15 1.93
C ILE A 115 -1.26 -4.56 2.39
N TRP A 116 -0.50 -4.68 3.48
CA TRP A 116 -0.17 -5.95 4.10
C TRP A 116 -1.41 -6.75 4.49
N THR A 117 -2.37 -6.14 5.20
CA THR A 117 -3.62 -6.84 5.56
C THR A 117 -4.35 -7.36 4.32
N VAL A 118 -4.39 -6.58 3.23
CA VAL A 118 -5.05 -7.04 1.99
C VAL A 118 -4.30 -8.20 1.33
N ILE A 119 -2.97 -8.20 1.36
CA ILE A 119 -2.16 -9.31 0.86
C ILE A 119 -2.44 -10.57 1.69
N ASP A 120 -2.43 -10.46 3.02
CA ASP A 120 -2.71 -11.57 3.93
C ASP A 120 -4.12 -12.15 3.71
N ASP A 121 -5.13 -11.27 3.54
CA ASP A 121 -6.51 -11.69 3.24
C ASP A 121 -6.60 -12.45 1.91
N TYR A 122 -5.89 -11.99 0.87
CA TYR A 122 -5.86 -12.68 -0.43
C TYR A 122 -5.12 -14.01 -0.38
N GLU A 123 -4.00 -14.07 0.33
CA GLU A 123 -3.27 -15.32 0.56
C GLU A 123 -4.16 -16.33 1.30
N TYR A 124 -4.89 -15.88 2.32
CA TYR A 124 -5.85 -16.71 3.04
C TYR A 124 -6.96 -17.27 2.13
N GLU A 125 -7.59 -16.42 1.32
CA GLU A 125 -8.66 -16.85 0.39
C GLU A 125 -8.13 -17.82 -0.68
N LEU A 126 -6.94 -17.59 -1.24
CA LEU A 126 -6.32 -18.52 -2.20
C LEU A 126 -6.04 -19.89 -1.58
N LYS A 127 -5.57 -19.92 -0.33
CA LYS A 127 -5.36 -21.17 0.41
C LYS A 127 -6.68 -21.87 0.72
N ARG A 128 -7.72 -21.11 1.10
CA ARG A 128 -9.07 -21.62 1.39
C ARG A 128 -9.69 -22.32 0.18
N VAL A 129 -9.55 -21.73 -1.00
CA VAL A 129 -10.07 -22.29 -2.27
C VAL A 129 -9.16 -23.41 -2.82
N LYS A 130 -8.08 -23.75 -2.12
CA LYS A 130 -7.07 -24.75 -2.51
C LYS A 130 -6.42 -24.44 -3.87
N ALA A 131 -6.25 -23.16 -4.19
CA ALA A 131 -5.63 -22.72 -5.43
C ALA A 131 -4.18 -23.22 -5.58
N HIS A 132 -3.50 -23.53 -4.47
CA HIS A 132 -2.16 -24.11 -4.45
C HIS A 132 -2.03 -25.50 -5.13
N HIS A 133 -3.14 -26.15 -5.48
CA HIS A 133 -3.12 -27.39 -6.27
C HIS A 133 -3.04 -27.15 -7.79
N VAL A 134 -3.05 -25.90 -8.23
CA VAL A 134 -2.95 -25.50 -9.63
C VAL A 134 -1.78 -24.54 -9.78
N GLU A 135 -1.09 -24.61 -10.91
CA GLU A 135 0.12 -23.83 -11.21
C GLU A 135 -0.13 -22.33 -11.09
N GLU A 136 -1.26 -21.84 -11.61
CA GLU A 136 -1.63 -20.43 -11.59
C GLU A 136 -1.88 -19.90 -10.17
N GLY A 137 -2.35 -20.78 -9.27
CA GLY A 137 -2.51 -20.44 -7.86
C GLY A 137 -1.19 -20.39 -7.11
N VAL A 138 -0.23 -21.23 -7.48
CA VAL A 138 1.15 -21.19 -6.93
C VAL A 138 1.85 -19.91 -7.40
N ASP A 139 1.74 -19.57 -8.68
CA ASP A 139 2.30 -18.33 -9.24
C ASP A 139 1.71 -17.09 -8.57
N GLN A 140 0.40 -17.08 -8.31
CA GLN A 140 -0.23 -15.98 -7.58
C GLN A 140 0.26 -15.85 -6.14
N LEU A 141 0.43 -16.96 -5.43
CA LEU A 141 0.97 -16.95 -4.07
C LEU A 141 2.43 -16.46 -4.04
N ALA A 142 3.26 -16.91 -4.99
CA ALA A 142 4.63 -16.45 -5.14
C ALA A 142 4.69 -14.95 -5.46
N TRP A 143 3.78 -14.46 -6.31
CA TRP A 143 3.66 -13.04 -6.61
C TRP A 143 3.28 -12.22 -5.36
N LEU A 144 2.29 -12.66 -4.57
CA LEU A 144 1.90 -11.99 -3.32
C LEU A 144 3.07 -11.93 -2.33
N GLN A 145 3.83 -13.02 -2.20
CA GLN A 145 5.01 -13.09 -1.34
C GLN A 145 6.13 -12.17 -1.81
N PHE A 146 6.36 -12.08 -3.11
CA PHE A 146 7.32 -11.13 -3.68
C PHE A 146 6.93 -9.68 -3.35
N VAL A 147 5.65 -9.33 -3.53
CA VAL A 147 5.17 -7.96 -3.24
C VAL A 147 5.27 -7.65 -1.76
N SER A 148 4.91 -8.59 -0.87
CA SER A 148 5.01 -8.38 0.58
C SER A 148 6.47 -8.18 1.03
N GLU A 149 7.41 -8.93 0.46
CA GLU A 149 8.83 -8.79 0.76
C GLU A 149 9.39 -7.43 0.30
N GLN A 150 9.01 -6.96 -0.89
CA GLN A 150 9.43 -5.65 -1.38
C GLN A 150 8.82 -4.50 -0.55
N LEU A 151 7.56 -4.63 -0.10
CA LEU A 151 6.95 -3.69 0.86
C LEU A 151 7.69 -3.69 2.21
N ARG A 152 8.18 -4.86 2.66
CA ARG A 152 9.00 -4.97 3.88
C ARG A 152 10.31 -4.20 3.76
N LEU A 153 10.96 -4.31 2.60
CA LEU A 153 12.24 -3.66 2.31
C LEU A 153 12.10 -2.15 2.07
N GLY A 154 10.88 -1.62 1.92
CA GLY A 154 10.65 -0.21 1.67
C GLY A 154 11.12 0.25 0.29
N ASN A 155 11.11 -0.66 -0.69
CA ASN A 155 11.58 -0.40 -2.06
C ASN A 155 10.45 0.13 -2.97
N GLU A 156 9.43 0.78 -2.43
CA GLU A 156 8.20 1.04 -3.20
C GLU A 156 8.39 1.99 -4.38
N ARG A 157 9.38 2.87 -4.30
CA ARG A 157 9.78 3.77 -5.39
C ARG A 157 10.33 3.05 -6.62
N ASN A 158 10.86 1.85 -6.43
CA ASN A 158 11.50 1.08 -7.49
C ASN A 158 10.55 0.06 -8.13
N PHE A 159 9.28 0.01 -7.69
CA PHE A 159 8.31 -0.86 -8.32
C PHE A 159 7.98 -0.38 -9.74
N ASP A 160 8.18 -1.28 -10.68
CA ASP A 160 7.65 -1.15 -12.02
C ASP A 160 6.16 -1.54 -11.99
N ILE A 161 5.28 -0.55 -11.72
CA ILE A 161 3.82 -0.74 -11.60
C ILE A 161 3.21 -1.45 -12.83
N PRO A 162 3.61 -1.13 -14.08
CA PRO A 162 3.23 -1.92 -15.25
C PRO A 162 3.54 -3.41 -15.13
N LYS A 163 4.73 -3.78 -14.63
CA LYS A 163 5.09 -5.19 -14.42
C LYS A 163 4.27 -5.84 -13.31
N LEU A 164 3.89 -5.11 -12.27
CA LEU A 164 3.00 -5.61 -11.21
C LEU A 164 1.60 -5.96 -11.73
N ARG A 165 1.11 -5.26 -12.77
CA ARG A 165 -0.22 -5.52 -13.38
C ARG A 165 -0.18 -6.62 -14.44
N LEU A 166 0.97 -6.87 -15.06
CA LEU A 166 1.15 -7.77 -16.20
C LEU A 166 1.80 -9.12 -15.87
N ALA A 167 2.55 -9.20 -14.76
CA ALA A 167 3.05 -10.46 -14.21
C ALA A 167 1.88 -11.31 -13.73
#